data_AF-A0A1W9SF98-F1
#
_entry.id   AF-A0A1W9SF98-F1
#
_cell.length_a   1.000
_cell.length_b   1.000
_cell.length_c   1.000
_cell.angle_alpha   90.00
_cell.angle_beta   90.00
_cell.angle_gamma   90.00
#
_symmetry.space_group_name_H-M   'P 1'
#
loop_
_entity.id
_entity.type
_entity.pdbx_description
1 polymer ?
#
loop_
_entity_poly.entity_id
_entity_poly.type
_entity_poly.pdbx_seq_one_letter_code
_entity_poly.pdbx_strand_id
1 'polypeptide(L)'
;MKTHEFFVILGIFTILFTVAIFIFATTALFNQDEETVSNLMGSNVESDSTLSAEDSIIQFQESEREDKLIFLWIGIPLGLAFILGGFLIKRIKEGPDAFIDYDDDE
;
A
#
# COMPACT_ATOMS: atom_id res chain seq x y z
N MET A 1 -5.52 23.00 -9.18
CA MET A 1 -5.74 22.11 -8.02
C MET A 1 -5.31 22.86 -6.76
N LYS A 2 -6.20 22.98 -5.77
CA LYS A 2 -5.89 23.67 -4.52
C LYS A 2 -4.88 22.85 -3.73
N THR A 3 -4.01 23.50 -2.95
CA THR A 3 -2.92 22.80 -2.21
C THR A 3 -3.44 21.68 -1.30
N HIS A 4 -4.60 21.86 -0.67
CA HIS A 4 -5.18 20.84 0.21
C HIS A 4 -5.65 19.60 -0.55
N GLU A 5 -6.19 19.76 -1.77
CA GLU A 5 -6.58 18.64 -2.63
C GLU A 5 -5.36 17.81 -3.04
N PHE A 6 -4.23 18.47 -3.30
CA PHE A 6 -2.97 17.78 -3.59
C PHE A 6 -2.52 16.88 -2.44
N PHE A 7 -2.57 17.38 -1.20
CA PHE A 7 -2.22 16.59 -0.02
C PHE A 7 -3.14 15.39 0.20
N VAL A 8 -4.45 15.56 -0.02
CA VAL A 8 -5.42 14.46 0.08
C VAL A 8 -5.16 13.40 -0.99
N ILE A 9 -4.99 13.82 -2.26
CA ILE A 9 -4.70 12.90 -3.37
C ILE A 9 -3.37 12.18 -3.14
N LEU A 10 -2.32 12.89 -2.69
CA LEU A 10 -1.02 12.31 -2.39
C LEU A 10 -1.13 11.28 -1.25
N GLY A 11 -1.92 11.56 -0.22
CA GLY A 11 -2.16 10.61 0.88
C GLY A 11 -2.86 9.35 0.41
N ILE A 12 -3.95 9.48 -0.36
CA ILE A 12 -4.67 8.33 -0.96
C ILE A 12 -3.71 7.52 -1.85
N PHE A 13 -2.95 8.21 -2.72
CA PHE A 13 -2.00 7.56 -3.61
C PHE A 13 -0.92 6.79 -2.83
N THR A 14 -0.42 7.36 -1.73
CA THR A 14 0.57 6.69 -0.86
C THR A 14 0.00 5.41 -0.26
N ILE A 15 -1.24 5.43 0.22
CA ILE A 15 -1.91 4.24 0.78
C ILE A 15 -2.07 3.17 -0.30
N LEU A 16 -2.64 3.54 -1.46
CA LEU A 16 -2.86 2.62 -2.57
C LEU A 16 -1.54 1.99 -3.06
N PHE A 17 -0.50 2.81 -3.19
CA PHE A 17 0.82 2.36 -3.63
C PHE A 17 1.45 1.38 -2.64
N THR A 18 1.33 1.66 -1.34
CA THR A 18 1.83 0.79 -0.27
C THR A 18 1.11 -0.56 -0.26
N VAL A 19 -0.22 -0.55 -0.38
CA VAL A 19 -1.03 -1.78 -0.46
C VAL A 19 -0.70 -2.58 -1.72
N ALA A 20 -0.54 -1.91 -2.86
CA ALA A 20 -0.17 -2.56 -4.11
C ALA A 20 1.19 -3.27 -3.98
N ILE A 21 2.23 -2.59 -3.47
CA ILE A 21 3.54 -3.20 -3.23
C ILE A 21 3.41 -4.45 -2.37
N PHE A 22 2.66 -4.38 -1.26
CA PHE A 22 2.47 -5.52 -0.39
C PHE A 22 1.82 -6.70 -1.12
N ILE A 23 0.77 -6.47 -1.90
CA ILE A 23 0.09 -7.53 -2.66
C ILE A 23 1.04 -8.14 -3.71
N PHE A 24 1.73 -7.32 -4.50
CA PHE A 24 2.63 -7.82 -5.56
C PHE A 24 3.84 -8.57 -5.00
N ALA A 25 4.42 -8.11 -3.89
CA ALA A 25 5.57 -8.76 -3.28
C ALA A 25 5.20 -10.09 -2.60
N THR A 26 4.01 -10.17 -2.01
CA THR A 26 3.56 -11.36 -1.25
C THR A 26 2.80 -12.39 -2.09
N THR A 27 2.45 -12.07 -3.33
CA THR A 27 1.85 -13.04 -4.24
C THR A 27 2.95 -13.92 -4.84
N ALA A 28 2.91 -15.19 -4.49
CA ALA A 28 3.88 -16.18 -4.96
C ALA A 28 3.33 -17.02 -6.12
N LEU A 29 4.21 -17.37 -7.06
CA LEU A 29 3.98 -18.23 -8.20
C LEU A 29 5.08 -19.30 -8.24
N PHE A 30 4.68 -20.58 -8.32
CA PHE A 30 5.61 -21.69 -8.46
C PHE A 30 5.89 -21.97 -9.93
N ASN A 31 7.16 -21.99 -10.31
CA ASN A 31 7.60 -22.38 -11.64
C ASN A 31 8.04 -23.85 -11.62
N GLN A 32 7.25 -24.73 -12.24
CA GLN A 32 7.53 -26.17 -12.27
C GLN A 32 8.76 -26.53 -13.11
N ASP A 33 9.12 -25.72 -14.10
CA ASP A 33 10.24 -26.00 -15.01
C ASP A 33 11.61 -25.70 -14.35
N GLU A 34 11.63 -24.81 -13.36
CA GLU A 34 12.84 -24.31 -12.71
C GLU A 34 12.93 -24.67 -11.22
N GLU A 35 11.92 -25.37 -10.67
CA GLU A 35 11.79 -25.67 -9.24
C GLU A 35 11.95 -24.42 -8.35
N THR A 36 11.46 -23.27 -8.82
CA THR A 36 11.61 -21.98 -8.13
C THR A 36 10.27 -21.40 -7.72
N VAL A 37 10.25 -20.73 -6.57
CA VAL A 37 9.13 -19.87 -6.14
C VAL A 37 9.51 -18.43 -6.48
N SER A 38 8.63 -17.74 -7.19
CA SER A 38 8.80 -16.35 -7.60
C SER A 38 7.68 -15.48 -7.06
N ASN A 39 7.93 -14.20 -6.82
CA ASN A 39 6.84 -13.23 -6.64
C ASN A 39 6.55 -12.45 -7.93
N LEU A 40 5.43 -11.72 -7.93
CA LEU A 40 5.06 -10.86 -9.07
C LEU A 40 6.01 -9.66 -9.28
N MET A 41 6.93 -9.40 -8.34
CA MET A 41 8.01 -8.42 -8.49
C MET A 41 9.28 -9.00 -9.13
N GLY A 42 9.35 -10.31 -9.37
CA GLY A 42 10.49 -10.99 -10.00
C GLY A 42 11.60 -11.41 -9.03
N SER A 43 11.35 -11.43 -7.73
CA SER A 43 12.22 -12.09 -6.75
C SER A 43 12.01 -13.60 -6.84
N ASN A 44 13.10 -14.37 -6.94
CA ASN A 44 13.09 -15.82 -7.07
C ASN A 44 13.84 -16.46 -5.90
N VAL A 45 13.31 -17.56 -5.38
CA VAL A 45 13.93 -18.40 -4.35
C VAL A 45 13.87 -19.85 -4.82
N GLU A 46 14.99 -20.57 -4.75
CA GLU A 46 15.04 -22.01 -5.02
C GLU A 46 14.16 -22.75 -4.01
N SER A 47 13.23 -23.58 -4.52
CA SER A 47 12.43 -24.47 -3.69
C SER A 47 13.25 -25.71 -3.40
N ASP A 48 13.47 -26.02 -2.12
CA ASP A 48 14.16 -27.24 -1.73
C ASP A 48 13.30 -28.46 -2.16
N SER A 49 13.81 -29.30 -3.06
CA SER A 49 13.06 -30.39 -3.72
C SER A 49 12.52 -31.47 -2.76
N THR A 50 12.90 -31.38 -1.49
CA THR A 50 12.48 -32.26 -0.40
C THR A 50 11.14 -31.86 0.24
N LEU A 51 10.73 -30.59 0.09
CA LEU A 51 9.46 -30.06 0.58
C LEU A 51 8.38 -30.12 -0.51
N SER A 52 7.12 -30.24 -0.10
CA SER A 52 6.02 -30.15 -1.07
C SER A 52 6.00 -28.74 -1.67
N ALA A 53 5.66 -28.61 -2.96
CA ALA A 53 5.61 -27.30 -3.63
C ALA A 53 4.66 -26.32 -2.91
N GLU A 54 3.61 -26.83 -2.26
CA GLU A 54 2.68 -26.04 -1.45
C GLU A 54 3.36 -25.45 -0.21
N ASP A 55 4.14 -26.24 0.52
CA ASP A 55 4.87 -25.78 1.70
C ASP A 55 5.91 -24.70 1.35
N SER A 56 6.64 -24.88 0.24
CA SER A 56 7.61 -23.88 -0.24
C SER A 56 6.95 -22.56 -0.61
N ILE A 57 5.76 -22.60 -1.23
CA ILE A 57 4.98 -21.39 -1.54
C ILE A 57 4.56 -20.69 -0.26
N ILE A 58 4.02 -21.43 0.71
CA ILE A 58 3.53 -20.85 1.98
C ILE A 58 4.69 -20.19 2.74
N GLN A 59 5.81 -20.88 2.88
CA GLN A 59 6.98 -20.37 3.60
C GLN A 59 7.54 -19.09 2.95
N PHE A 60 7.61 -19.07 1.61
CA PHE A 60 8.03 -17.87 0.88
C PHE A 60 7.05 -16.70 1.07
N GLN A 61 5.74 -16.97 1.00
CA GLN A 61 4.72 -15.93 1.25
C GLN A 61 4.79 -15.38 2.67
N GLU A 62 5.03 -16.22 3.68
CA GLU A 62 5.19 -15.79 5.08
C GLU A 62 6.44 -14.92 5.25
N SER A 63 7.59 -15.34 4.69
CA SER A 63 8.83 -14.56 4.73
C SER A 63 8.66 -13.20 4.06
N GLU A 64 8.10 -13.14 2.86
CA GLU A 64 7.85 -11.87 2.16
C GLU A 64 6.82 -11.02 2.92
N ARG A 65 5.79 -11.62 3.52
CA ARG A 65 4.79 -10.88 4.31
C ARG A 65 5.41 -10.20 5.51
N GLU A 66 6.27 -10.89 6.28
CA GLU A 66 6.94 -10.30 7.43
C GLU A 66 7.81 -9.11 7.02
N ASP A 67 8.63 -9.29 5.98
CA ASP A 67 9.52 -8.25 5.48
C ASP A 67 8.76 -7.05 4.91
N LYS A 68 7.64 -7.27 4.21
CA LYS A 68 6.87 -6.19 3.59
C LYS A 68 5.82 -5.57 4.50
N LEU A 69 5.52 -6.19 5.65
CA LEU A 69 4.59 -5.65 6.65
C LEU A 69 5.02 -4.24 7.10
N ILE A 70 6.34 -4.01 7.17
CA ILE A 70 6.90 -2.71 7.57
C ILE A 70 6.46 -1.57 6.63
N PHE A 71 6.31 -1.84 5.34
CA PHE A 71 5.85 -0.84 4.39
C PHE A 71 4.40 -0.44 4.67
N LEU A 72 3.52 -1.39 5.00
CA LEU A 72 2.14 -1.09 5.41
C LEU A 72 2.12 -0.24 6.69
N TRP A 73 2.92 -0.62 7.69
CA TRP A 73 2.99 0.07 8.97
C TRP A 73 3.51 1.50 8.87
N ILE A 74 4.34 1.82 7.88
CA ILE A 74 4.85 3.19 7.65
C ILE A 74 3.96 3.94 6.65
N GLY A 75 3.63 3.31 5.54
CA GLY A 75 2.93 3.92 4.42
C GLY A 75 1.49 4.31 4.73
N ILE A 76 0.75 3.50 5.50
CA ILE A 76 -0.63 3.83 5.88
C ILE A 76 -0.67 5.05 6.82
N PRO A 77 0.08 5.09 7.94
CA PRO A 77 0.11 6.28 8.80
C PRO A 77 0.62 7.52 8.07
N LEU A 78 1.61 7.39 7.19
CA LEU A 78 2.11 8.50 6.39
C LEU A 78 1.03 9.05 5.44
N GLY A 79 0.30 8.16 4.76
CA GLY A 79 -0.83 8.54 3.91
C GLY A 79 -1.96 9.23 4.68
N LEU A 80 -2.30 8.72 5.87
CA LEU A 80 -3.26 9.36 6.76
C LEU A 80 -2.80 10.73 7.25
N ALA A 81 -1.51 10.90 7.56
CA ALA A 81 -0.93 12.19 7.95
C ALA A 81 -1.04 13.22 6.82
N PHE A 82 -0.84 12.82 5.56
CA PHE A 82 -1.06 13.71 4.41
C PHE A 82 -2.53 14.11 4.24
N ILE A 83 -3.46 13.18 4.42
CA ILE A 83 -4.90 13.46 4.36
C ILE A 83 -5.30 14.46 5.45
N LEU A 84 -4.89 14.21 6.71
CA LEU A 84 -5.12 15.11 7.84
C LEU A 84 -4.48 16.48 7.60
N GLY A 85 -3.25 16.52 7.08
CA GLY A 85 -2.58 17.76 6.70
C GLY A 85 -3.35 18.55 5.65
N GLY A 86 -3.90 17.87 4.64
CA GLY A 86 -4.79 18.48 3.64
C GLY A 86 -6.03 19.11 4.29
N PHE A 87 -6.71 18.38 5.17
CA PHE A 87 -7.87 18.90 5.90
C PHE A 87 -7.54 20.10 6.79
N LEU A 88 -6.41 20.07 7.51
CA LEU A 88 -5.96 21.19 8.33
C LEU A 88 -5.66 22.43 7.48
N ILE A 89 -4.98 22.27 6.33
CA ILE A 89 -4.71 23.37 5.41
C ILE A 89 -6.01 23.96 4.86
N LYS A 90 -6.99 23.11 4.50
CA LYS A 90 -8.31 23.57 4.05
C LYS A 90 -9.00 24.39 5.15
N ARG A 91 -9.04 23.87 6.38
CA ARG A 91 -9.66 24.53 7.54
C ARG A 91 -9.01 25.88 7.88
N ILE A 92 -7.69 25.99 7.79
CA ILE A 92 -6.97 27.24 8.08
C ILE A 92 -7.24 28.29 6.98
N LYS A 93 -7.25 27.88 5.71
CA LYS A 93 -7.39 28.82 4.58
C LYS A 93 -8.82 29.24 4.31
N GLU A 94 -9.76 28.30 4.37
CA GLU A 94 -11.16 28.53 3.97
C GLU A 94 -12.10 28.68 5.19
N GLY A 95 -11.55 28.54 6.41
CA GLY A 95 -12.32 28.63 7.65
C GLY A 95 -12.98 27.30 8.04
N PRO A 96 -13.53 27.21 9.27
CA PRO A 96 -14.24 26.02 9.73
C PRO A 96 -15.53 25.72 8.95
N ASP A 97 -16.11 26.72 8.28
CA ASP A 97 -17.37 26.62 7.54
C ASP A 97 -17.22 26.04 6.12
N ALA A 98 -15.99 25.86 5.60
CA ALA A 98 -15.76 25.36 4.24
C ALA A 98 -16.09 23.86 4.01
N PHE A 99 -16.67 23.19 5.00
CA PHE A 99 -17.20 21.83 4.91
C PHE A 99 -18.72 21.78 5.03
N ILE A 100 -19.34 22.90 5.42
CA ILE A 100 -20.76 23.12 5.27
C ILE A 100 -20.87 23.79 3.91
N ASP A 101 -21.12 22.99 2.88
CA ASP A 101 -21.74 23.56 1.67
C ASP A 101 -23.07 24.12 2.19
N TYR A 102 -23.11 25.42 2.46
CA TYR A 102 -24.34 26.14 2.36
C TYR A 102 -24.70 26.03 0.89
N ASP A 103 -25.46 24.98 0.54
CA ASP A 103 -26.28 25.01 -0.66
C ASP A 103 -26.94 26.38 -0.66
N ASP A 104 -26.66 27.11 -1.74
CA ASP A 104 -27.10 28.47 -2.02
C ASP A 104 -28.49 28.77 -1.45
N ASP A 105 -28.52 29.49 -0.33
CA ASP A 105 -29.67 30.27 0.09
C ASP A 105 -29.30 31.76 -0.08
N GLU A 106 -28.99 32.18 -1.32
CA GLU A 106 -29.36 33.46 -1.99
C GLU A 106 -28.62 33.70 -3.33
#